data_AF-A0A1D3UXT7-F1
#
_entry.id   AF-A0A1D3UXT7-F1
#
_cell.length_a   1.000
_cell.length_b   1.000
_cell.length_c   1.000
_cell.angle_alpha   90.00
_cell.angle_beta   90.00
_cell.angle_gamma   90.00
#
_symmetry.space_group_name_H-M   'P 1'
#
loop_
_entity.id
_entity.type
_entity.pdbx_description
1 polymer ?
#
loop_
_entity_poly.entity_id
_entity_poly.type
_entity_poly.pdbx_seq_one_letter_code
_entity_poly.pdbx_strand_id
1 'polypeptide(L)' 'MNLLLFLGNLGTGEIIIIAIIVLLLFGGKKIPELMKGLGKGIRNFKDGVKGIEDDINLNDTDTTK' A
#
# COMPACT_ATOMS: atom_id res chain seq x y z
N MET A 1 -33.14 -8.74 9.41
CA MET A 1 -32.86 -7.80 8.30
C MET A 1 -31.98 -6.68 8.86
N ASN A 2 -30.73 -7.00 9.25
CA ASN A 2 -29.83 -6.07 9.97
C ASN A 2 -28.47 -5.91 9.27
N LEU A 3 -28.22 -6.67 8.19
CA LEU A 3 -26.95 -6.67 7.47
C LEU A 3 -26.68 -5.33 6.77
N LEU A 4 -27.74 -4.60 6.39
CA LEU A 4 -27.63 -3.28 5.74
C LEU A 4 -27.39 -2.13 6.73
N LEU A 5 -27.77 -2.31 8.01
CA LEU A 5 -27.53 -1.32 9.08
C LEU A 5 -26.05 -1.34 9.52
N PHE A 6 -25.39 -2.49 9.34
CA PHE A 6 -23.95 -2.75 9.55
C PHE A 6 -23.03 -1.99 8.59
N LEU A 7 -23.52 -1.62 7.40
CA LEU A 7 -22.70 -0.95 6.38
C LEU A 7 -22.78 0.59 6.45
N GLY A 8 -23.83 1.13 7.10
CA GLY A 8 -24.07 2.57 7.23
C GLY A 8 -23.58 3.20 8.54
N ASN A 9 -23.39 2.40 9.60
CA ASN A 9 -22.81 2.82 10.87
C ASN A 9 -21.58 1.98 11.17
N LEU A 10 -20.52 2.04 10.35
CA LEU A 10 -19.24 1.36 10.62
C LEU A 10 -18.60 1.94 11.89
N GLY A 11 -19.06 1.48 13.04
CA GLY A 11 -18.52 1.80 14.34
C GLY A 11 -17.22 1.02 14.58
N THR A 12 -16.43 1.49 15.54
CA THR A 12 -15.16 0.87 15.93
C THR A 12 -15.30 -0.63 16.24
N GLY A 13 -16.43 -1.06 16.80
CA GLY A 13 -16.68 -2.46 17.16
C GLY A 13 -16.76 -3.40 15.95
N GLU A 14 -17.36 -2.96 14.84
CA GLU A 14 -17.55 -3.80 13.65
C GLU A 14 -16.25 -3.92 12.85
N ILE A 15 -15.47 -2.84 12.79
CA ILE A 15 -14.12 -2.87 12.22
C ILE A 15 -13.24 -3.89 12.97
N ILE A 16 -13.33 -3.94 14.29
CA ILE A 16 -12.59 -4.93 15.10
C ILE A 16 -13.02 -6.37 14.77
N ILE A 17 -14.33 -6.62 14.63
CA ILE A 17 -14.85 -7.94 14.26
C ILE A 17 -14.36 -8.37 12.87
N ILE A 18 -14.43 -7.49 11.88
CA ILE A 18 -13.92 -7.76 10.53
C ILE A 18 -12.42 -8.02 10.59
N ALA A 19 -11.66 -7.20 11.32
CA ALA A 19 -10.23 -7.38 11.49
C ALA A 19 -9.89 -8.74 12.12
N ILE A 20 -10.65 -9.19 13.12
CA ILE A 20 -10.48 -10.53 13.74
C ILE A 20 -10.77 -11.64 12.72
N ILE A 21 -11.85 -11.55 11.94
CA ILE A 21 -12.16 -12.56 10.92
C ILE A 21 -11.03 -12.63 9.87
N VAL A 22 -10.57 -11.49 9.38
CA VAL A 22 -9.43 -11.40 8.45
C VAL A 22 -8.17 -11.99 9.09
N LEU A 23 -7.92 -11.70 10.37
CA LEU A 23 -6.78 -12.22 11.10
C LEU A 23 -6.84 -13.74 11.28
N LEU A 24 -8.03 -14.33 11.45
CA LEU A 24 -8.21 -15.78 11.53
C LEU A 24 -8.02 -16.46 10.17
N LEU A 25 -8.53 -15.86 9.08
CA LEU A 25 -8.41 -16.43 7.73
C LEU A 25 -6.99 -16.35 7.19
N PHE A 26 -6.33 -15.19 7.33
CA PHE A 26 -4.99 -14.97 6.80
C PHE A 26 -3.89 -15.26 7.82
N GLY A 27 -4.20 -15.25 9.12
CA GLY A 27 -3.21 -15.34 10.19
C GLY A 27 -2.53 -13.99 10.47
N GLY A 28 -2.20 -13.72 11.72
CA GLY A 28 -1.57 -12.45 12.12
C GLY A 28 -0.18 -12.16 11.56
N LYS A 29 0.47 -13.16 10.95
CA LYS A 29 1.78 -13.00 10.32
C LYS A 29 1.70 -12.61 8.84
N LYS A 30 0.63 -12.99 8.12
CA LYS A 30 0.54 -12.76 6.67
C LYS A 30 0.27 -11.30 6.31
N ILE A 31 -0.57 -10.60 7.07
CA ILE A 31 -0.87 -9.19 6.79
C ILE A 31 0.40 -8.30 6.87
N PRO A 32 1.22 -8.38 7.95
CA PRO A 32 2.48 -7.63 8.01
C PRO A 32 3.52 -8.07 6.97
N GLU A 33 3.56 -9.36 6.64
CA GLU A 33 4.48 -9.90 5.63
C GLU A 33 4.15 -9.38 4.23
N LEU A 34 2.86 -9.37 3.86
CA LEU A 34 2.37 -8.78 2.62
C LEU A 34 2.65 -7.27 2.60
N MET A 35 2.35 -6.53 3.67
CA MET A 35 2.66 -5.10 3.76
C MET A 35 4.15 -4.81 3.59
N LYS A 36 5.04 -5.62 4.20
CA LYS A 36 6.49 -5.48 4.03
C LYS A 36 6.92 -5.74 2.58
N GLY A 37 6.34 -6.75 1.92
CA GLY A 37 6.60 -7.05 0.52
C GLY A 37 6.15 -5.90 -0.40
N LEU A 38 4.92 -5.43 -0.23
CA LEU A 38 4.37 -4.31 -1.00
C LEU A 38 5.15 -3.01 -0.76
N GLY A 39 5.52 -2.72 0.49
CA GLY A 39 6.29 -1.53 0.85
C GLY A 39 7.68 -1.52 0.21
N LYS A 40 8.36 -2.67 0.17
CA LYS A 40 9.63 -2.80 -0.58
C LYS A 40 9.43 -2.61 -2.08
N GLY A 41 8.37 -3.19 -2.65
CA GLY A 41 8.03 -3.01 -4.07
C GLY A 41 7.79 -1.55 -4.45
N ILE A 42 6.97 -0.84 -3.66
CA ILE A 42 6.68 0.58 -3.87
C ILE A 42 7.94 1.43 -3.74
N ARG A 43 8.80 1.14 -2.74
CA ARG A 43 10.07 1.84 -2.57
C ARG A 43 11.00 1.64 -3.76
N ASN A 44 11.24 0.40 -4.17
CA ASN A 44 12.10 0.09 -5.30
C ASN A 44 11.56 0.69 -6.61
N PHE A 45 10.23 0.70 -6.79
CA PHE A 45 9.59 1.34 -7.92
C PHE A 45 9.85 2.85 -7.92
N LYS A 46 9.67 3.52 -6.78
CA LYS A 46 9.94 4.95 -6.64
C LYS A 46 11.42 5.29 -6.87
N ASP A 47 12.33 4.49 -6.32
CA ASP A 47 13.78 4.68 -6.47
C ASP A 47 14.20 4.50 -7.95
N GLY A 48 13.61 3.53 -8.66
CA GLY A 48 13.84 3.33 -10.09
C GLY A 48 13.31 4.47 -10.96
N VAL A 49 12.09 4.97 -10.68
CA VAL A 49 11.53 6.13 -11.38
C VAL A 49 12.38 7.38 -11.18
N LYS A 50 12.84 7.62 -9.94
CA LYS A 50 13.70 8.76 -9.64
C LYS A 50 15.05 8.69 -10.35
N GLY A 51 15.68 7.51 -10.41
CA GLY A 51 16.92 7.33 -11.16
C GLY A 51 16.76 7.67 -12.65
N ILE A 52 15.62 7.30 -13.24
CA ILE A 52 15.30 7.64 -14.64
C ILE A 52 15.07 9.14 -14.80
N GLU A 53 14.36 9.80 -13.88
CA GLU A 53 14.17 11.25 -13.89
C GLU A 53 15.50 12.01 -13.79
N ASP A 54 16.40 11.57 -12.89
CA ASP A 54 17.73 12.16 -12.71
C ASP A 54 18.59 11.99 -13.99
N ASP A 55 18.53 10.81 -14.64
CA ASP A 55 19.22 10.54 -15.91
C ASP A 55 18.66 11.39 -17.08
N ILE A 56 17.35 11.62 -17.14
CA ILE A 56 16.73 12.44 -18.20
C ILE A 56 17.10 13.93 -18.01
N ASN A 57 17.14 14.43 -16.77
CA ASN A 57 17.49 15.84 -16.49
C ASN A 57 18.97 16.17 -16.79
N LEU A 58 19.88 15.20 -16.72
CA LEU A 58 21.29 15.40 -17.08
C LEU A 58 21.53 15.57 -18.58
N ASN A 59 20.62 15.05 -19.43
CA ASN A 59 20.78 15.10 -20.89
C ASN A 59 20.26 16.41 -21.53
N ASP A 60 19.58 17.28 -20.78
CA ASP A 60 19.01 18.53 -21.31
C ASP A 60 19.92 19.75 -21.09
N THR A 61 21.03 19.63 -20.34
CA THR A 61 21.95 20.75 -20.05
C THR A 61 23.25 20.78 -20.86
N ASP A 62 23.53 19.78 -21.71
CA ASP A 62 24.80 19.66 -22.45
C ASP A 62 24.71 19.81 -23.99
N THR A 63 23.60 20.35 -24.52
CA THR A 63 23.47 20.61 -25.98
C THR A 63 23.41 22.11 -26.35
N THR A 64 23.72 23.02 -25.42
CA THR A 64 23.89 24.47 -25.74
C THR A 64 25.17 25.02 -25.14
N LYS A 65 26.31 24.59 -25.69
CA LYS A 65 27.58 25.33 -25.66
C LYS A 65 28.31 25.17 -26.98
#